data_AF-A0A7J5DT19-F1
#
_entry.id   AF-A0A7J5DT19-F1
#
_cell.length_a   1.000
_cell.length_b   1.000
_cell.length_c   1.000
_cell.angle_alpha   90.00
_cell.angle_beta   90.00
_cell.angle_gamma   90.00
#
_symmetry.space_group_name_H-M   'P 1'
#
loop_
_entity.id
_entity.type
_entity.pdbx_description
1 polymer ?
#
loop_
_entity_poly.entity_id
_entity_poly.type
_entity_poly.pdbx_seq_one_letter_code
_entity_poly.pdbx_strand_id
1 'polypeptide(L)'
;MLDRTNDIIGLVLGVLALLGALLSYLRWVHPRIKKARATGRAAIDALLGRDAIRDSITGEEIHPALPGVGARMAHQEQQMELLTVTVTKLVDQQVHQQKLERRVDGLEHRVKGLEDQTIERVAGKAESVAAWRAVEAVAKQADPTTPEIQEPPS
;
A
#
# COMPACT_ATOMS: atom_id res chain seq x y z
N MET A 1 4.74 48.46 60.88
CA MET A 1 5.79 47.73 60.12
C MET A 1 5.23 46.69 59.15
N LEU A 2 4.04 46.10 59.39
CA LEU A 2 3.45 45.11 58.49
C LEU A 2 3.06 45.65 57.10
N ASP A 3 2.68 46.93 56.98
CA ASP A 3 2.25 47.49 55.68
C ASP A 3 3.36 47.55 54.64
N ARG A 4 4.59 47.91 55.03
CA ARG A 4 5.74 47.92 54.09
C ARG A 4 6.10 46.52 53.59
N THR A 5 5.93 45.49 54.42
CA THR A 5 6.27 44.12 54.05
C THR A 5 5.28 43.58 53.03
N ASN A 6 3.98 43.85 53.20
CA ASN A 6 2.94 43.46 52.25
C ASN A 6 3.09 44.17 50.89
N ASP A 7 3.48 45.46 50.91
CA ASP A 7 3.68 46.24 49.69
C ASP A 7 4.88 45.71 48.86
N ILE A 8 5.98 45.35 49.54
CA ILE A 8 7.15 44.74 48.90
C ILE A 8 6.81 43.36 48.32
N ILE A 9 6.06 42.53 49.07
CA ILE A 9 5.66 41.20 48.59
C ILE A 9 4.73 41.31 47.38
N GLY A 10 3.79 42.26 47.39
CA GLY A 10 2.91 42.54 46.25
C GLY A 10 3.69 42.99 45.01
N LEU A 11 4.69 43.85 45.18
CA LEU A 11 5.55 44.33 44.09
C LEU A 11 6.39 43.18 43.51
N VAL A 12 6.96 42.33 44.35
CA VAL A 12 7.74 41.15 43.90
C VAL A 12 6.86 40.17 43.14
N LEU A 13 5.66 39.84 43.64
CA LEU A 13 4.73 38.95 42.95
C LEU A 13 4.24 39.54 41.63
N GLY A 14 3.99 40.85 41.57
CA GLY A 14 3.62 41.56 40.35
C GLY A 14 4.71 41.48 39.29
N VAL A 15 5.97 41.73 39.66
CA VAL A 15 7.12 41.64 38.74
C VAL A 15 7.31 40.21 38.25
N LEU A 16 7.15 39.21 39.12
CA LEU A 16 7.30 37.80 38.77
C LEU A 16 6.19 37.33 37.80
N ALA A 17 4.96 37.77 38.02
CA ALA A 17 3.84 37.52 37.10
C ALA A 17 4.06 38.17 35.73
N LEU A 18 4.57 39.40 35.71
CA LEU A 18 4.85 40.14 34.48
C LEU A 18 5.99 39.48 33.68
N LEU A 19 7.05 39.03 34.35
CA LEU A 19 8.14 38.27 33.74
C LEU A 19 7.68 36.90 33.20
N GLY A 20 6.83 36.19 33.94
CA GLY A 20 6.23 34.92 33.48
C GLY A 20 5.36 35.11 32.24
N ALA A 21 4.54 36.16 32.22
CA ALA A 21 3.72 36.54 31.07
C ALA A 21 4.59 36.91 29.85
N LEU A 22 5.66 37.67 30.07
CA LEU A 22 6.59 38.05 29.01
C LEU A 22 7.31 36.84 28.39
N LEU A 23 7.82 35.93 29.24
CA LEU A 23 8.53 34.72 28.80
C LEU A 23 7.61 33.76 28.05
N SER A 24 6.39 33.55 28.54
CA SER A 24 5.40 32.72 27.84
C SER A 24 5.01 33.31 26.48
N TYR A 25 4.85 34.64 26.40
CA TYR A 25 4.60 35.34 25.14
C TYR A 25 5.76 35.19 24.14
N LEU A 26 7.01 35.40 24.59
CA LEU A 26 8.19 35.24 23.74
C LEU A 26 8.40 33.80 23.26
N ARG A 27 8.10 32.80 24.10
CA ARG A 27 8.33 31.39 23.77
C ARG A 27 7.22 30.80 22.89
N TRP A 28 5.97 31.25 23.03
CA TRP A 28 4.83 30.62 22.35
C TRP A 28 4.21 31.50 21.26
N VAL A 29 4.06 32.81 21.52
CA VAL A 29 3.35 33.71 20.62
C VAL A 29 4.28 34.29 19.56
N HIS A 30 5.47 34.75 19.97
CA HIS A 30 6.46 35.32 19.06
C HIS A 30 6.91 34.39 17.91
N PRO A 31 7.22 33.09 18.12
CA PRO A 31 7.58 32.21 17.01
C PRO A 31 6.41 31.94 16.06
N ARG A 32 5.16 31.90 16.56
CA ARG A 32 3.97 31.71 15.72
C ARG A 32 3.70 32.94 14.85
N ILE A 33 3.84 34.14 15.40
CA ILE A 33 3.70 35.39 14.64
C ILE A 33 4.81 35.52 13.59
N LYS A 34 6.05 35.14 13.91
CA LYS A 34 7.16 35.13 12.93
C LYS A 34 6.87 34.19 11.76
N LYS A 35 6.37 32.97 12.03
CA LYS A 35 5.97 32.03 10.99
C LYS A 35 4.85 32.58 10.13
N ALA A 36 3.77 33.10 10.74
CA ALA A 36 2.64 33.67 10.00
C ALA A 36 3.04 34.89 9.14
N ARG A 37 3.93 35.77 9.64
CA ARG A 37 4.46 36.89 8.85
C ARG A 37 5.33 36.43 7.69
N ALA A 38 6.12 35.37 7.87
CA ALA A 38 6.92 34.80 6.78
C ALA A 38 6.02 34.19 5.70
N THR A 39 4.97 33.47 6.08
CA THR A 39 3.99 32.91 5.14
C THR A 39 3.20 34.01 4.42
N GLY A 40 2.80 35.06 5.15
CA GLY A 40 2.10 36.21 4.58
C GLY A 40 2.95 37.00 3.59
N ARG A 41 4.22 37.27 3.91
CA ARG A 41 5.15 37.91 2.96
C ARG A 41 5.44 37.02 1.75
N ALA A 42 5.63 35.72 1.94
CA ALA A 42 5.81 34.79 0.82
C ALA A 42 4.56 34.71 -0.07
N ALA A 43 3.36 34.80 0.51
CA ALA A 43 2.11 34.84 -0.24
C ALA A 43 1.92 36.17 -0.99
N ILE A 44 2.30 37.29 -0.37
CA ILE A 44 2.31 38.62 -1.00
C ILE A 44 3.34 38.66 -2.13
N ASP A 45 4.56 38.17 -1.92
CA ASP A 45 5.61 38.06 -2.95
C ASP A 45 5.19 37.11 -4.09
N ALA A 46 4.45 36.04 -3.78
CA ALA A 46 3.88 35.14 -4.79
C ALA A 46 2.71 35.75 -5.57
N LEU A 47 2.00 36.74 -5.00
CA LEU A 47 0.87 37.43 -5.61
C LEU A 47 1.29 38.67 -6.42
N LEU A 48 2.21 39.47 -5.89
CA LEU A 48 2.72 40.69 -6.54
C LEU A 48 3.86 40.41 -7.54
N GLY A 49 4.47 39.24 -7.49
CA GLY A 49 5.64 38.91 -8.30
C GLY A 49 6.92 39.42 -7.64
N ARG A 50 7.94 38.56 -7.61
CA ARG A 50 9.28 38.89 -7.12
C ARG A 50 9.93 39.89 -8.07
N ASP A 51 10.56 40.96 -7.58
CA ASP A 51 11.44 41.77 -8.42
C ASP A 51 12.53 40.87 -9.02
N ALA A 52 12.90 41.13 -10.28
CA ALA A 52 13.87 40.32 -11.02
C ALA A 52 15.17 40.17 -10.20
N ILE A 53 15.51 38.94 -9.84
CA ILE A 53 16.80 38.68 -9.19
C ILE A 53 17.82 38.58 -10.31
N ARG A 54 18.77 39.51 -10.29
CA ARG A 54 19.95 39.46 -11.16
C ARG A 54 20.80 38.28 -10.73
N ASP A 55 21.06 37.37 -11.67
CA ASP A 55 21.93 36.23 -11.41
C ASP A 55 23.34 36.74 -11.08
N SER A 56 23.85 36.40 -9.89
CA SER A 56 25.18 36.81 -9.46
C SER A 56 26.31 36.08 -10.22
N ILE A 57 25.99 35.06 -11.00
CA ILE A 57 26.97 34.23 -11.73
C ILE A 57 27.05 34.61 -13.21
N THR A 58 25.91 34.87 -13.86
CA THR A 58 25.83 35.15 -15.31
C THR A 58 25.49 36.61 -15.65
N GLY A 59 25.07 37.41 -14.67
CA GLY A 59 24.80 38.84 -14.84
C GLY A 59 23.52 39.19 -15.63
N GLU A 60 22.82 38.17 -16.15
CA GLU A 60 21.53 38.32 -16.84
C GLU A 60 20.37 38.52 -15.84
N GLU A 61 19.40 39.33 -16.25
CA GLU A 61 18.15 39.51 -15.51
C GLU A 61 17.28 38.27 -15.74
N ILE A 62 17.23 37.38 -14.74
CA ILE A 62 16.28 36.28 -14.76
C ILE A 62 14.89 36.90 -14.62
N HIS A 63 14.11 36.86 -15.71
CA HIS A 63 12.74 37.35 -15.72
C HIS A 63 11.99 36.81 -14.50
N PRO A 64 11.20 37.66 -13.82
CA PRO A 64 10.55 37.28 -12.58
C PRO A 64 9.67 36.07 -12.83
N ALA A 65 9.91 35.00 -12.05
CA ALA A 65 9.10 33.79 -12.15
C ALA A 65 7.63 34.20 -11.98
N LEU A 66 6.83 33.95 -13.01
CA LEU A 66 5.43 34.36 -13.05
C LEU A 66 4.73 33.92 -11.74
N PRO A 67 3.87 34.77 -11.17
CA PRO A 67 3.10 34.49 -9.95
C PRO A 67 2.54 33.06 -9.96
N GLY A 68 2.90 32.29 -8.93
CA GLY A 68 2.45 30.90 -8.75
C GLY A 68 3.13 29.83 -9.60
N VAL A 69 4.11 30.13 -10.46
CA VAL A 69 4.84 29.08 -11.22
C VAL A 69 5.64 28.16 -10.29
N GLY A 70 6.29 28.70 -9.26
CA GLY A 70 7.02 27.86 -8.29
C GLY A 70 6.09 26.91 -7.52
N ALA A 71 4.89 27.38 -7.13
CA ALA A 71 3.89 26.55 -6.47
C ALA A 71 3.31 25.48 -7.42
N ARG A 72 3.08 25.85 -8.70
CA ARG A 72 2.62 24.92 -9.74
C ARG A 72 3.69 23.86 -10.06
N MET A 73 4.96 24.24 -10.16
CA MET A 73 6.06 23.29 -10.37
C MET A 73 6.23 22.34 -9.19
N ALA A 74 6.22 22.84 -7.95
CA ALA A 74 6.31 21.99 -6.77
C ALA A 74 5.13 21.00 -6.68
N HIS A 75 3.92 21.44 -7.04
CA HIS A 75 2.76 20.56 -7.10
C HIS A 75 2.88 19.52 -8.22
N GLN A 76 3.39 19.90 -9.38
CA GLN A 76 3.62 19.00 -10.52
C GLN A 76 4.70 17.96 -10.19
N GLU A 77 5.77 18.34 -9.51
CA GLU A 77 6.82 17.43 -9.06
C GLU A 77 6.28 16.38 -8.07
N GLN A 78 5.43 16.82 -7.13
CA GLN A 78 4.77 15.90 -6.20
C GLN A 78 3.80 14.93 -6.92
N GLN A 79 3.07 15.40 -7.94
CA GLN A 79 2.21 14.54 -8.76
C GLN A 79 3.02 13.53 -9.58
N MET A 80 4.15 13.96 -10.14
CA MET A 80 5.10 13.10 -10.86
C MET A 80 5.67 12.00 -9.97
N GLU A 81 6.05 12.32 -8.73
CA GLU A 81 6.54 11.34 -7.77
C GLU A 81 5.47 10.30 -7.44
N LEU A 82 4.25 10.73 -7.15
CA LEU A 82 3.11 9.84 -6.90
C LEU A 82 2.82 8.93 -8.10
N LEU A 83 2.87 9.47 -9.32
CA LEU A 83 2.66 8.71 -10.55
C LEU A 83 3.75 7.65 -10.74
N THR A 84 5.00 7.97 -10.39
CA THR A 84 6.11 7.01 -10.43
C THR A 84 5.87 5.87 -9.43
N VAL A 85 5.39 6.18 -8.22
CA VAL A 85 5.06 5.18 -7.20
C VAL A 85 3.85 4.32 -7.62
N THR A 86 2.86 4.88 -8.30
CA THR A 86 1.71 4.10 -8.77
C THR A 86 2.12 3.18 -9.92
N VAL A 87 2.92 3.65 -10.87
CA VAL A 87 3.41 2.84 -11.99
C VAL A 87 4.25 1.66 -11.49
N THR A 88 5.16 1.89 -10.54
CA THR A 88 5.95 0.80 -9.94
C THR A 88 5.08 -0.26 -9.26
N LYS A 89 4.08 0.17 -8.47
CA LYS A 89 3.10 -0.77 -7.89
C LYS A 89 2.29 -1.55 -8.93
N LEU A 90 1.95 -0.92 -10.04
CA LEU A 90 1.17 -1.54 -11.11
C LEU A 90 1.99 -2.62 -11.84
N VAL A 91 3.29 -2.36 -12.05
CA VAL A 91 4.24 -3.36 -12.56
C VAL A 91 4.37 -4.54 -11.61
N ASP A 92 4.52 -4.29 -10.31
CA ASP A 92 4.60 -5.37 -9.30
C ASP A 92 3.32 -6.23 -9.28
N GLN A 93 2.15 -5.61 -9.40
CA GLN A 93 0.88 -6.33 -9.50
C GLN A 93 0.79 -7.18 -10.77
N GLN A 94 1.26 -6.66 -11.91
CA GLN A 94 1.29 -7.42 -13.16
C GLN A 94 2.21 -8.65 -13.06
N VAL A 95 3.40 -8.50 -12.47
CA VAL A 95 4.31 -9.64 -12.22
C VAL A 95 3.67 -10.66 -11.28
N HIS A 96 2.95 -10.19 -10.26
CA HIS A 96 2.23 -11.08 -9.35
C HIS A 96 1.12 -11.87 -10.06
N GLN A 97 0.33 -11.20 -10.91
CA GLN A 97 -0.73 -11.84 -11.70
C GLN A 97 -0.16 -12.91 -12.64
N GLN A 98 0.92 -12.62 -13.38
CA GLN A 98 1.56 -13.63 -14.23
C GLN A 98 2.04 -14.86 -13.45
N LYS A 99 2.51 -14.66 -12.21
CA LYS A 99 2.91 -15.78 -11.35
C LYS A 99 1.71 -16.60 -10.89
N LEU A 100 0.57 -15.97 -10.62
CA LEU A 100 -0.68 -16.64 -10.29
C LEU A 100 -1.22 -17.44 -11.48
N GLU A 101 -1.26 -16.85 -12.68
CA GLU A 101 -1.68 -17.54 -13.91
C GLU A 101 -0.88 -18.82 -14.14
N ARG A 102 0.46 -18.75 -14.10
CA ARG A 102 1.32 -19.94 -14.22
C ARG A 102 1.03 -21.00 -13.16
N ARG A 103 0.63 -20.60 -11.95
CA ARG A 103 0.26 -21.54 -10.89
C ARG A 103 -1.10 -22.19 -11.18
N VAL A 104 -2.05 -21.44 -11.72
CA VAL A 104 -3.36 -21.95 -12.12
C VAL A 104 -3.19 -22.94 -13.26
N ASP A 105 -2.47 -22.60 -14.33
CA ASP A 105 -2.18 -23.52 -15.45
C ASP A 105 -1.53 -24.82 -14.95
N GLY A 106 -0.56 -24.71 -14.03
CA GLY A 106 0.08 -25.86 -13.42
C GLY A 106 -0.86 -26.73 -12.58
N LEU A 107 -1.86 -26.12 -11.91
CA LEU A 107 -2.88 -26.87 -11.17
C LEU A 107 -3.88 -27.53 -12.12
N GLU A 108 -4.31 -26.86 -13.19
CA GLU A 108 -5.20 -27.42 -14.20
C GLU A 108 -4.59 -28.67 -14.85
N HIS A 109 -3.31 -28.61 -15.23
CA HIS A 109 -2.61 -29.79 -15.75
C HIS A 109 -2.55 -30.94 -14.74
N ARG A 110 -2.35 -30.65 -13.46
CA ARG A 110 -2.34 -31.68 -12.41
C ARG A 110 -3.73 -32.29 -12.18
N VAL A 111 -4.77 -31.48 -12.18
CA VAL A 111 -6.16 -31.94 -12.05
C VAL A 111 -6.49 -32.86 -13.22
N LYS A 112 -6.21 -32.44 -14.45
CA LYS A 112 -6.43 -33.25 -15.64
C LYS A 112 -5.67 -34.59 -15.58
N GLY A 113 -4.41 -34.57 -15.16
CA GLY A 113 -3.64 -35.81 -14.98
C GLY A 113 -4.23 -36.75 -13.93
N LEU A 114 -4.82 -36.22 -12.86
CA LEU A 114 -5.51 -37.02 -11.84
C LEU A 114 -6.84 -37.58 -12.35
N GLU A 115 -7.58 -36.80 -13.14
CA GLU A 115 -8.81 -37.24 -13.82
C GLU A 115 -8.51 -38.40 -14.77
N ASP A 116 -7.50 -38.25 -15.64
CA ASP A 116 -7.08 -39.28 -16.58
C ASP A 116 -6.66 -40.58 -15.85
N GLN A 117 -5.87 -40.47 -14.77
CA GLN A 117 -5.50 -41.62 -13.94
C GLN A 117 -6.69 -42.29 -13.23
N THR A 118 -7.72 -41.51 -12.90
CA THR A 118 -8.93 -42.04 -12.27
C THR A 118 -9.78 -42.78 -13.30
N ILE A 119 -9.91 -42.23 -14.50
CA ILE A 119 -10.57 -42.88 -15.64
C ILE A 119 -9.87 -44.21 -15.97
N GLU A 120 -8.55 -44.22 -16.06
CA GLU A 120 -7.78 -45.43 -16.34
C GLU A 120 -7.97 -46.50 -15.25
N ARG A 121 -7.98 -46.10 -13.98
CA ARG A 121 -8.28 -47.03 -12.87
C ARG A 121 -9.70 -47.58 -12.91
N VAL A 122 -10.69 -46.77 -13.25
CA VAL A 122 -12.09 -47.22 -13.38
C VAL A 122 -12.24 -48.16 -14.57
N ALA A 123 -11.63 -47.83 -15.71
CA ALA A 123 -11.61 -48.68 -16.90
C ALA A 123 -10.94 -50.03 -16.59
N GLY A 124 -9.75 -50.04 -15.97
CA GLY A 124 -9.07 -51.28 -15.59
C GLY A 124 -9.86 -52.13 -14.58
N LYS A 125 -10.56 -51.49 -13.63
CA LYS A 125 -11.49 -52.20 -12.74
C LYS A 125 -12.64 -52.83 -13.54
N ALA A 126 -13.26 -52.09 -14.46
CA ALA A 126 -14.35 -52.61 -15.29
C ALA A 126 -13.90 -53.79 -16.17
N GLU A 127 -12.71 -53.70 -16.79
CA GLU A 127 -12.12 -54.79 -17.57
C GLU A 127 -11.85 -56.02 -16.71
N SER A 128 -11.32 -55.84 -15.50
CA SER A 128 -11.08 -56.96 -14.59
C SER A 128 -12.37 -57.64 -14.15
N VAL A 129 -13.43 -56.87 -13.84
CA VAL A 129 -14.76 -57.41 -13.49
C VAL A 129 -15.36 -58.16 -14.67
N ALA A 130 -15.24 -57.62 -15.88
CA ALA A 130 -15.70 -58.29 -17.09
C ALA A 130 -14.94 -59.61 -17.35
N ALA A 131 -13.62 -59.63 -17.14
CA ALA A 131 -12.82 -60.84 -17.24
C ALA A 131 -13.23 -61.90 -16.21
N TRP A 132 -13.47 -61.50 -14.95
CA TRP A 132 -13.98 -62.40 -13.91
C TRP A 132 -15.34 -62.99 -14.27
N ARG A 133 -16.28 -62.17 -14.78
CA ARG A 133 -17.58 -62.65 -15.24
C ARG A 133 -17.48 -63.59 -16.44
N ALA A 134 -16.54 -63.36 -17.35
CA ALA A 134 -16.31 -64.27 -18.48
C ALA A 134 -15.78 -65.63 -18.01
N VAL A 135 -14.84 -65.65 -17.05
CA VAL A 135 -14.36 -66.88 -16.42
C VAL A 135 -15.48 -67.62 -15.71
N GLU A 136 -16.33 -66.90 -14.97
CA GLU A 136 -17.49 -67.48 -14.30
C GLU A 136 -18.49 -68.09 -15.29
N ALA A 137 -18.78 -67.40 -16.40
CA ALA A 137 -19.67 -67.92 -17.44
C ALA A 137 -19.15 -69.21 -18.07
N VAL A 138 -17.83 -69.29 -18.35
CA VAL A 138 -17.19 -70.52 -18.85
C VAL A 138 -17.23 -71.64 -17.81
N ALA A 139 -16.96 -71.32 -16.54
CA ALA A 139 -17.01 -72.29 -15.44
C ALA A 139 -18.43 -72.86 -15.25
N LYS A 140 -19.46 -72.01 -15.25
CA LYS A 140 -20.88 -72.42 -15.18
C LYS A 140 -21.32 -73.26 -16.39
N GLN A 141 -20.71 -73.04 -17.56
CA GLN A 141 -20.99 -73.83 -18.76
C GLN A 141 -20.36 -75.23 -18.70
N ALA A 142 -19.25 -75.39 -17.96
CA ALA A 142 -18.58 -76.67 -17.73
C ALA A 142 -19.16 -77.46 -16.54
N ASP A 143 -19.56 -76.78 -15.46
CA ASP A 143 -20.21 -77.37 -14.30
C ASP A 143 -21.33 -76.46 -13.75
N PRO A 144 -22.62 -76.84 -13.90
CA PRO A 144 -23.76 -76.01 -13.55
C PRO A 144 -24.00 -75.87 -12.03
N THR A 145 -23.22 -76.57 -11.19
CA THR A 145 -23.29 -76.43 -9.72
C THR A 145 -22.29 -75.43 -9.13
N THR A 146 -21.51 -74.76 -9.97
CA THR A 146 -20.51 -73.77 -9.54
C THR A 146 -21.18 -72.59 -8.80
N PRO A 147 -20.78 -72.29 -7.54
CA PRO A 147 -21.36 -71.20 -6.76
C PRO A 147 -21.02 -69.83 -7.36
N GLU A 148 -21.99 -68.92 -7.32
CA GLU A 148 -21.83 -67.54 -7.77
C GLU A 148 -20.85 -66.79 -6.86
N ILE A 149 -19.83 -66.18 -7.45
CA ILE A 149 -18.79 -65.46 -6.71
C ILE A 149 -19.42 -64.13 -6.24
N GLN A 150 -19.69 -64.00 -4.93
CA GLN A 150 -20.21 -62.76 -4.35
C GLN A 150 -19.15 -61.65 -4.44
N GLU A 151 -19.53 -60.49 -4.99
CA GLU A 151 -18.70 -59.28 -5.00
C GLU A 151 -18.32 -58.89 -3.55
N PRO A 152 -17.07 -58.51 -3.27
CA PRO A 152 -16.74 -57.86 -2.00
C PRO A 152 -17.43 -56.49 -1.93
N PRO A 153 -17.92 -56.07 -0.75
CA PRO A 153 -18.64 -54.81 -0.59
C PRO A 153 -17.78 -53.60 -0.97
N SER A 154 -18.45 -52.60 -1.56
CA SER A 154 -17.89 -51.36 -2.12
C SER A 154 -17.40 -50.38 -1.06
#